data_AF-A0A951LQ06-F1
#
_entry.id   AF-A0A951LQ06-F1
#
_cell.length_a   1.000
_cell.length_b   1.000
_cell.length_c   1.000
_cell.angle_alpha   90.00
_cell.angle_beta   90.00
_cell.angle_gamma   90.00
#
_symmetry.space_group_name_H-M   'P 1'
#
loop_
_entity.id
_entity.type
_entity.pdbx_description
1 polymer ?
#
loop_
_entity_poly.entity_id
_entity_poly.type
_entity_poly.pdbx_seq_one_letter_code
_entity_poly.pdbx_strand_id
1 'polypeptide(L)'
;MTSRKEARSEGLASIAESHDEPRQEAGEDGLIRLTGTVKWFDATRGFGFVVSDEAEGDILIHFSVLKEHDRRSLPEGAVIE
;
A
#
# COMPACT_ATOMS: atom_id res chain seq x y z
N MET A 1 -66.96 -15.70 -35.38
CA MET A 1 -66.14 -16.93 -35.51
C MET A 1 -64.95 -16.65 -36.42
N THR A 2 -63.82 -17.27 -36.11
CA THR A 2 -62.56 -17.43 -36.90
C THR A 2 -61.50 -16.31 -36.87
N SER A 3 -60.51 -16.54 -36.00
CA SER A 3 -59.06 -16.64 -36.28
C SER A 3 -58.25 -15.47 -36.83
N ARG A 4 -57.20 -15.07 -36.08
CA ARG A 4 -55.77 -14.92 -36.50
C ARG A 4 -54.90 -14.69 -35.24
N LYS A 5 -54.18 -15.69 -34.73
CA LYS A 5 -52.75 -16.06 -34.91
C LYS A 5 -51.74 -14.98 -34.44
N GLU A 6 -50.65 -15.50 -33.83
CA GLU A 6 -49.30 -14.93 -33.59
C GLU A 6 -49.06 -14.53 -32.13
N ALA A 7 -48.45 -15.38 -31.29
CA ALA A 7 -47.03 -15.79 -31.23
C ALA A 7 -46.08 -14.63 -30.91
N ARG A 8 -45.62 -14.55 -29.65
CA ARG A 8 -44.23 -14.21 -29.34
C ARG A 8 -43.87 -14.66 -27.93
N SER A 9 -43.11 -15.74 -27.89
CA SER A 9 -42.20 -16.09 -26.81
C SER A 9 -41.07 -15.06 -26.72
N GLU A 10 -40.29 -15.18 -25.62
CA GLU A 10 -38.89 -14.76 -25.45
C GLU A 10 -38.64 -13.58 -24.52
N GLY A 11 -37.81 -13.86 -23.50
CA GLY A 11 -36.88 -12.87 -22.97
C GLY A 11 -37.14 -12.37 -21.55
N LEU A 12 -37.21 -13.25 -20.55
CA LEU A 12 -36.85 -12.85 -19.17
C LEU A 12 -35.32 -12.75 -19.09
N ALA A 13 -34.78 -11.68 -19.65
CA ALA A 13 -33.40 -11.27 -19.49
C ALA A 13 -33.38 -9.96 -18.70
N SER A 14 -33.00 -10.05 -17.43
CA SER A 14 -32.22 -9.03 -16.73
C SER A 14 -31.55 -9.75 -15.57
N ILE A 15 -30.52 -10.53 -15.89
CA ILE A 15 -29.15 -10.26 -15.47
C ILE A 15 -29.11 -9.78 -14.01
N ALA A 16 -28.84 -10.73 -13.12
CA ALA A 16 -28.41 -10.42 -11.76
C ALA A 16 -27.25 -9.43 -11.88
N GLU A 17 -27.49 -8.23 -11.36
CA GLU A 17 -26.51 -7.19 -11.18
C GLU A 17 -25.40 -7.82 -10.34
N SER A 18 -24.34 -8.25 -11.03
CA SER A 18 -23.06 -8.57 -10.44
C SER A 18 -22.61 -7.30 -9.75
N HIS A 19 -22.88 -7.25 -8.45
CA HIS A 19 -22.35 -6.27 -7.53
C HIS A 19 -20.84 -6.53 -7.43
N ASP A 20 -20.14 -6.13 -8.50
CA ASP A 20 -18.70 -5.93 -8.50
C ASP A 20 -18.48 -4.66 -7.68
N GLU A 21 -18.54 -4.84 -6.35
CA GLU A 21 -18.06 -3.81 -5.43
C GLU A 21 -16.61 -3.55 -5.80
N PRO A 22 -16.25 -2.30 -6.17
CA PRO A 22 -14.86 -1.97 -6.44
C PRO A 22 -14.10 -2.27 -5.15
N ARG A 23 -13.30 -3.34 -5.19
CA ARG A 23 -12.37 -3.71 -4.13
C ARG A 23 -11.52 -2.48 -3.90
N GLN A 24 -11.73 -1.84 -2.76
CA GLN A 24 -11.07 -0.61 -2.36
C GLN A 24 -9.60 -0.67 -2.76
N GLU A 25 -9.27 0.06 -3.81
CA GLU A 25 -7.90 0.35 -4.20
C GLU A 25 -7.36 1.15 -3.03
N ALA A 26 -6.63 0.49 -2.14
CA ALA A 26 -5.95 1.12 -1.03
C ALA A 26 -4.94 2.09 -1.65
N GLY A 27 -5.36 3.34 -1.82
CA GLY A 27 -4.54 4.38 -2.40
C GLY A 27 -3.20 4.43 -1.69
N GLU A 28 -2.12 4.36 -2.46
CA GLU A 28 -0.75 4.65 -2.02
C GLU A 28 -0.56 6.15 -1.70
N ASP A 29 -1.65 6.91 -1.56
CA ASP A 29 -1.72 8.34 -1.29
C ASP A 29 -1.58 8.62 0.22
N GLY A 30 -0.35 8.50 0.72
CA GLY A 30 0.00 8.93 2.07
C GLY A 30 1.37 8.47 2.57
N LEU A 31 2.01 7.55 1.85
CA LEU A 31 3.37 7.12 2.15
C LEU A 31 4.36 8.11 1.55
N ILE A 32 4.89 9.00 2.39
CA ILE A 32 5.98 9.90 2.01
C ILE A 32 7.28 9.09 1.97
N ARG A 33 7.89 8.96 0.78
CA ARG A 33 9.24 8.41 0.62
C ARG A 33 10.25 9.52 0.87
N LEU A 34 11.27 9.23 1.68
CA LEU A 34 12.29 10.20 2.07
C LEU A 34 13.65 9.53 1.99
N THR A 35 14.62 10.17 1.36
CA THR A 35 16.00 9.67 1.37
C THR A 35 16.76 10.30 2.53
N GLY A 36 17.53 9.52 3.28
CA GLY A 36 18.32 10.02 4.41
C GLY A 36 19.59 9.22 4.67
N THR A 37 20.48 9.82 5.46
CA THR A 37 21.73 9.22 5.91
C THR A 37 21.63 8.81 7.37
N VAL A 38 22.02 7.59 7.68
CA VAL A 38 22.05 7.06 9.06
C VAL A 38 23.09 7.83 9.87
N LYS A 39 22.61 8.63 10.82
CA LYS A 39 23.46 9.38 11.76
C LYS A 39 24.11 8.45 12.77
N TRP A 40 23.34 7.51 13.30
CA TRP A 40 23.83 6.41 14.14
C TRP A 40 22.72 5.37 14.32
N PHE A 41 23.10 4.13 14.59
CA PHE A 41 22.17 3.07 14.96
C PHE A 41 22.78 2.18 16.04
N ASP A 42 22.02 1.92 17.09
CA ASP A 42 22.42 1.02 18.16
C ASP A 42 21.67 -0.30 18.03
N ALA A 43 22.35 -1.33 17.54
CA ALA A 43 21.75 -2.66 17.37
C ALA A 43 21.41 -3.36 18.69
N THR A 44 22.02 -2.96 19.80
CA THR A 44 21.72 -3.51 21.13
C THR A 44 20.43 -2.91 21.68
N ARG A 45 20.27 -1.59 21.54
CA ARG A 45 19.04 -0.88 21.93
C ARG A 45 17.91 -1.04 20.91
N GLY A 46 18.23 -1.35 19.66
CA GLY A 46 17.26 -1.58 18.60
C GLY A 46 16.67 -0.31 17.98
N PHE A 47 17.36 0.83 18.09
CA PHE A 47 16.92 2.08 17.47
C PHE A 47 18.10 2.95 17.04
N GLY A 48 17.82 3.91 16.16
CA GLY A 48 18.79 4.87 15.66
C GLY A 48 18.11 6.10 15.08
N PHE A 49 18.92 6.97 14.49
CA PHE A 49 18.44 8.18 13.84
C PHE A 49 19.03 8.33 12.45
N VAL A 50 18.22 8.91 11.57
CA VAL A 50 18.52 9.20 10.18
C VAL A 50 18.29 10.69 9.98
N VAL A 51 19.18 11.33 9.22
CA VAL A 51 19.03 12.73 8.84
C VAL A 51 18.69 12.77 7.36
N SER A 52 17.69 13.54 6.99
CA SER A 52 17.32 13.79 5.60
C SER A 52 17.34 15.29 5.34
N ASP A 53 17.78 15.70 4.16
CA ASP A 53 17.67 17.09 3.72
C ASP A 53 16.22 17.47 3.34
N GLU A 54 15.34 16.47 3.16
CA GLU A 54 13.94 16.64 2.78
C GLU A 54 13.01 16.80 3.98
N ALA A 55 13.45 16.36 5.17
CA ALA A 55 12.67 16.43 6.42
C ALA A 55 13.38 17.30 7.45
N GLU A 56 12.63 18.21 8.07
CA GLU A 56 13.17 19.05 9.14
C GLU A 56 13.26 18.24 10.44
N GLY A 57 14.46 17.76 10.77
CA GLY A 57 14.78 17.08 12.04
C GLY A 57 15.39 15.69 11.89
N ASP A 58 15.76 15.09 13.03
CA ASP A 58 16.26 13.72 13.07
C ASP A 58 15.08 12.72 13.00
N ILE A 59 15.08 11.82 12.02
CA ILE A 59 14.10 10.76 11.83
C ILE A 59 14.47 9.57 12.71
N LEU A 60 13.59 9.18 13.64
CA LEU A 60 13.79 7.99 14.48
C LEU A 60 13.49 6.72 13.68
N ILE A 61 14.43 5.76 13.69
CA ILE A 61 14.25 4.44 13.09
C ILE A 61 14.33 3.34 14.16
N HIS A 62 13.39 2.39 14.12
CA HIS A 62 13.32 1.25 15.05
C HIS A 62 13.69 -0.05 14.34
N PHE A 63 14.26 -1.03 15.06
CA PHE A 63 14.69 -2.30 14.46
C PHE A 63 13.53 -3.02 13.74
N SER A 64 12.26 -2.79 14.15
CA SER A 64 11.09 -3.43 13.55
C SER A 64 11.06 -3.31 12.04
N VAL A 65 11.42 -2.14 11.48
CA VAL A 65 11.43 -1.94 10.03
C VAL A 65 12.59 -2.71 9.37
N LEU A 66 13.71 -2.90 10.07
CA LEU A 66 14.85 -3.66 9.54
C LEU A 66 14.56 -5.16 9.44
N LYS A 67 13.73 -5.70 10.34
CA LYS A 67 13.32 -7.12 10.29
C LYS A 67 12.59 -7.46 9.00
N GLU A 68 11.80 -6.54 8.47
CA GLU A 68 11.08 -6.73 7.20
C GLU A 68 12.04 -6.86 6.01
N HIS A 69 13.25 -6.30 6.14
CA HIS A 69 14.32 -6.39 5.15
C HIS A 69 15.40 -7.44 5.48
N ASP A 70 15.15 -8.34 6.44
CA ASP A 70 16.11 -9.34 6.95
C ASP A 70 17.44 -8.72 7.44
N ARG A 71 17.40 -7.46 7.89
CA ARG A 71 18.56 -6.73 8.42
C ARG A 71 18.47 -6.62 9.95
N ARG A 72 19.63 -6.58 10.59
CA ARG A 72 19.76 -6.48 12.07
C ARG A 72 20.42 -5.19 12.54
N SER A 73 21.04 -4.44 11.64
CA SER A 73 21.75 -3.19 11.95
C SER A 73 21.82 -2.28 10.73
N LEU A 74 22.05 -0.99 10.97
CA LEU A 74 22.38 -0.01 9.95
C LEU A 74 23.79 0.54 10.17
N PRO A 75 24.67 0.52 9.17
CA PRO A 75 25.97 1.20 9.26
C PRO A 75 25.77 2.71 9.40
N GLU A 76 26.58 3.35 10.22
CA GLU A 76 26.68 4.81 10.27
C GLU A 76 27.13 5.35 8.89
N GLY A 77 26.51 6.43 8.43
CA GLY A 77 26.77 7.03 7.13
C GLY A 77 26.11 6.31 5.95
N ALA A 78 25.36 5.22 6.17
CA ALA A 78 24.61 4.56 5.11
C ALA A 78 23.46 5.44 4.62
N VAL A 79 23.26 5.48 3.30
CA VAL A 79 22.10 6.14 2.68
C VAL A 79 20.96 5.13 2.54
N ILE A 80 19.76 5.53 2.95
CA ILE A 80 18.53 4.74 2.91
C ILE A 80 17.37 5.57 2.34
N GLU A 81 16.36 4.90 1.77
CA GLU A 81 15.10 5.44 1.25
C GLU A 81 13.93 4.61 1.79
#